data_AF-F9N3X1-F1
#
_entry.id   AF-F9N3X1-F1
#
_cell.length_a   1.000
_cell.length_b   1.000
_cell.length_c   1.000
_cell.angle_alpha   90.00
_cell.angle_beta   90.00
_cell.angle_gamma   90.00
#
_symmetry.space_group_name_H-M   'P 1'
#
loop_
_entity.id
_entity.type
_entity.pdbx_description
1 polymer ?
#
loop_
_entity_poly.entity_id
_entity_poly.type
_entity_poly.pdbx_seq_one_letter_code
_entity_poly.pdbx_strand_id
1 'polypeptide(L)'
;VLQEAVKEQKKLKKIAYVRSSHLYNKEGVYSVGSIKEAPFFGQFLTTQRVSLRTEKSRPYVVGSFKFAPEAGLYCIVGVENEDDIDRIKSIFESLGYTGIGGKRGSGYGQFIVEDEFELDEFPLCGDDDAALYQLLHQNGPIFMSISAVTPVTDEIGEIGNGTYKLMRRSGFVYSESIVEPYKRNSFYALQEGSCMLKALWGQIIELNHEKSPHPIYKNMTGFWLGVNIDE
;
A
#
# COMPACT_ATOMS: atom_id res chain seq x y z
N VAL A 1 -29.17 13.68 -17.98
CA VAL A 1 -29.45 12.96 -16.70
C VAL A 1 -28.84 11.56 -16.68
N LEU A 2 -29.42 10.52 -17.31
CA LEU A 2 -28.87 9.15 -17.19
C LEU A 2 -27.44 8.97 -17.74
N GLN A 3 -27.13 9.54 -18.92
CA GLN A 3 -25.78 9.48 -19.48
C GLN A 3 -24.72 10.18 -18.62
N GLU A 4 -25.13 11.21 -17.88
CA GLU A 4 -24.26 12.00 -17.03
C GLU A 4 -23.93 11.25 -15.73
N ALA A 5 -24.95 10.65 -15.09
CA ALA A 5 -24.77 9.77 -13.94
C ALA A 5 -23.86 8.56 -14.26
N VAL A 6 -24.00 7.95 -15.45
CA VAL A 6 -23.11 6.86 -15.90
C VAL A 6 -21.67 7.35 -16.08
N LYS A 7 -21.48 8.58 -16.58
CA LYS A 7 -20.16 9.18 -16.75
C LYS A 7 -19.50 9.43 -15.40
N GLU A 8 -20.24 9.91 -14.41
CA GLU A 8 -19.76 10.12 -13.04
C GLU A 8 -19.37 8.80 -12.36
N GLN A 9 -20.21 7.77 -12.44
CA GLN A 9 -19.87 6.44 -11.91
C GLN A 9 -18.61 5.86 -12.56
N LYS A 10 -18.40 6.08 -13.86
CA LYS A 10 -17.17 5.65 -14.56
C LYS A 10 -15.93 6.42 -14.09
N LYS A 11 -16.08 7.69 -13.67
CA LYS A 11 -14.98 8.45 -13.08
C LYS A 11 -14.65 7.90 -11.69
N LEU A 12 -15.65 7.68 -10.84
CA LEU A 12 -15.49 7.09 -9.50
C LEU A 12 -14.77 5.75 -9.55
N LYS A 13 -15.15 4.85 -10.47
CA LYS A 13 -14.49 3.54 -10.65
C LYS A 13 -13.00 3.60 -11.01
N LYS A 14 -12.50 4.74 -11.49
CA LYS A 14 -11.09 4.94 -11.84
C LYS A 14 -10.26 5.53 -10.71
N ILE A 15 -10.90 6.00 -9.64
CA ILE A 15 -10.21 6.55 -8.48
C ILE A 15 -9.59 5.38 -7.70
N ALA A 16 -8.28 5.47 -7.48
CA ALA A 16 -7.50 4.47 -6.74
C ALA A 16 -7.07 4.95 -5.35
N TYR A 17 -7.07 6.26 -5.13
CA TYR A 17 -6.64 6.91 -3.88
C TYR A 17 -7.65 7.98 -3.50
N VAL A 18 -7.92 8.10 -2.21
CA VAL A 18 -8.88 9.05 -1.64
C VAL A 18 -8.23 9.67 -0.40
N ARG A 19 -8.49 10.95 -0.15
CA ARG A 19 -8.06 11.64 1.06
C ARG A 19 -8.83 11.09 2.28
N SER A 20 -8.17 10.91 3.42
CA SER A 20 -8.82 10.40 4.64
C SER A 20 -9.98 11.28 5.09
N SER A 21 -9.85 12.61 4.96
CA SER A 21 -10.93 13.57 5.24
C SER A 21 -12.19 13.41 4.38
N HIS A 22 -12.10 12.70 3.24
CA HIS A 22 -13.28 12.37 2.43
C HIS A 22 -13.98 11.08 2.88
N LEU A 23 -13.33 10.29 3.76
CA LEU A 23 -13.83 9.05 4.31
C LEU A 23 -14.35 9.21 5.76
N TYR A 24 -14.30 10.41 6.32
CA TYR A 24 -14.76 10.69 7.68
C TYR A 24 -15.22 12.15 7.79
N ASN A 25 -16.47 12.37 8.24
CA ASN A 25 -17.01 13.68 8.61
C ASN A 25 -17.19 13.80 10.14
N LYS A 26 -17.79 14.91 10.61
CA LYS A 26 -17.97 15.13 12.06
C LYS A 26 -18.89 14.10 12.73
N GLU A 27 -19.73 13.45 11.95
CA GLU A 27 -20.64 12.39 12.37
C GLU A 27 -20.03 10.98 12.25
N GLY A 28 -18.76 10.88 11.79
CA GLY A 28 -18.05 9.61 11.60
C GLY A 28 -18.55 8.79 10.41
N VAL A 29 -19.19 9.44 9.44
CA VAL A 29 -19.71 8.81 8.22
C VAL A 29 -19.05 9.39 6.97
N TYR A 30 -19.13 8.66 5.86
CA TYR A 30 -18.75 9.18 4.56
C TYR A 30 -19.81 8.92 3.50
N SER A 31 -19.98 9.92 2.62
CA SER A 31 -20.85 9.82 1.45
C SER A 31 -20.01 9.64 0.20
N VAL A 32 -20.29 8.60 -0.58
CA VAL A 32 -19.58 8.31 -1.84
C VAL A 32 -19.62 9.51 -2.81
N GLY A 33 -20.68 10.32 -2.77
CA GLY A 33 -20.84 11.51 -3.59
C GLY A 33 -19.90 12.67 -3.23
N SER A 34 -19.24 12.64 -2.07
CA SER A 34 -18.24 13.66 -1.68
C SER A 34 -16.96 13.56 -2.50
N ILE A 35 -16.65 12.36 -3.00
CA ILE A 35 -15.42 12.08 -3.75
C ILE A 35 -15.61 12.49 -5.20
N LYS A 36 -15.16 13.70 -5.54
CA LYS A 36 -15.30 14.22 -6.92
C LYS A 36 -14.12 13.88 -7.82
N GLU A 37 -12.92 13.89 -7.26
CA GLU A 37 -11.67 13.76 -8.02
C GLU A 37 -10.60 12.99 -7.23
N ALA A 38 -9.70 12.34 -7.95
CA ALA A 38 -8.54 11.68 -7.35
C ALA A 38 -7.47 12.73 -7.00
N PRO A 39 -6.77 12.60 -5.86
CA PRO A 39 -5.67 13.50 -5.54
C PRO A 39 -4.55 13.34 -6.57
N PHE A 40 -3.96 14.46 -6.99
CA PHE A 40 -2.78 14.46 -7.86
C PHE A 40 -1.52 14.56 -7.02
N PHE A 41 -0.70 13.51 -7.01
CA PHE A 41 0.57 13.45 -6.29
C PHE A 41 1.74 13.03 -7.19
N GLY A 42 1.50 12.90 -8.49
CA GLY A 42 2.53 12.55 -9.46
C GLY A 42 1.99 11.91 -10.73
N GLN A 43 2.91 11.42 -11.55
CA GLN A 43 2.59 10.82 -12.84
C GLN A 43 3.54 9.67 -13.20
N PHE A 44 3.01 8.71 -13.94
CA PHE A 44 3.82 7.67 -14.56
C PHE A 44 4.53 8.23 -15.79
N LEU A 45 5.83 7.98 -15.86
CA LEU A 45 6.70 8.26 -16.99
C LEU A 45 7.20 6.95 -17.59
N THR A 46 7.43 6.97 -18.89
CA THR A 46 8.01 5.84 -19.62
C THR A 46 9.22 6.34 -20.40
N THR A 47 10.36 5.69 -20.20
CA THR A 47 11.61 6.04 -20.87
C THR A 47 12.18 4.83 -21.60
N GLN A 48 12.56 5.01 -22.86
CA GLN A 48 13.27 4.01 -23.63
C GLN A 48 14.77 4.09 -23.34
N ARG A 49 15.40 2.93 -23.16
CA ARG A 49 16.83 2.79 -22.89
C ARG A 49 17.39 1.68 -23.77
N VAL A 50 18.71 1.63 -23.91
CA VAL A 50 19.41 0.57 -24.64
C VAL A 50 20.57 0.05 -23.81
N SER A 51 20.71 -1.27 -23.72
CA SER A 51 21.90 -1.91 -23.17
C SER A 51 22.90 -2.16 -24.31
N LEU A 52 24.13 -1.70 -24.12
CA LEU A 52 25.26 -1.89 -25.04
C LEU A 52 26.35 -2.80 -24.43
N ARG A 53 26.02 -3.56 -23.37
CA ARG A 53 26.97 -4.46 -22.68
C ARG A 53 27.34 -5.71 -23.51
N THR A 54 26.59 -5.99 -24.56
CA THR A 54 26.83 -7.11 -25.49
C THR A 54 26.96 -6.55 -26.91
N GLU A 55 27.57 -7.31 -27.83
CA GLU A 55 27.75 -6.89 -29.24
C GLU A 55 26.45 -6.43 -29.91
N LYS A 56 25.33 -7.09 -29.58
CA LYS A 56 23.99 -6.68 -30.01
C LYS A 56 23.38 -5.71 -29.01
N SER A 57 22.95 -4.55 -29.50
CA SER A 57 22.18 -3.59 -28.72
C SER A 57 20.83 -4.18 -28.30
N ARG A 58 20.44 -3.98 -27.04
CA ARG A 58 19.16 -4.48 -26.50
C ARG A 58 18.33 -3.32 -25.95
N PRO A 59 17.39 -2.78 -26.75
CA PRO A 59 16.43 -1.79 -26.26
C PRO A 59 15.53 -2.37 -25.17
N TYR A 60 15.19 -1.55 -24.18
CA TYR A 60 14.24 -1.89 -23.13
C TYR A 60 13.52 -0.62 -22.66
N VAL A 61 12.38 -0.80 -22.02
CA VAL A 61 11.55 0.29 -21.50
C VAL A 61 11.62 0.29 -19.98
N VAL A 62 11.72 1.47 -19.38
CA VAL A 62 11.64 1.69 -17.94
C VAL A 62 10.42 2.54 -17.66
N GLY A 63 9.48 1.99 -16.91
CA GLY A 63 8.42 2.78 -16.27
C GLY A 63 8.93 3.35 -14.94
N SER A 64 8.64 4.60 -14.67
CA SER A 64 8.96 5.27 -13.41
C SER A 64 7.79 6.11 -12.95
N PHE A 65 7.62 6.30 -11.65
CA PHE A 65 6.68 7.28 -11.11
C PHE A 65 7.45 8.52 -10.69
N LYS A 66 7.00 9.70 -11.12
CA LYS A 66 7.55 10.99 -10.70
C LYS A 66 6.55 11.67 -9.78
N PHE A 67 6.93 11.89 -8.53
CA PHE A 67 6.14 12.66 -7.59
C PHE A 67 6.02 14.12 -8.03
N ALA A 68 4.88 14.73 -7.70
CA ALA A 68 4.74 16.18 -7.73
C ALA A 68 5.67 16.84 -6.69
N PRO A 69 5.98 18.13 -6.81
CA PRO A 69 6.66 18.86 -5.72
C PRO A 69 5.90 18.65 -4.41
N GLU A 70 6.63 18.44 -3.31
CA GLU A 70 6.08 18.24 -1.96
C GLU A 70 5.14 17.03 -1.82
N ALA A 71 5.19 16.09 -2.76
CA ALA A 71 4.49 14.82 -2.67
C ALA A 71 5.47 13.67 -2.43
N GLY A 72 5.08 12.74 -1.57
CA GLY A 72 5.84 11.55 -1.24
C GLY A 72 4.94 10.35 -0.95
N LEU A 73 5.51 9.34 -0.31
CA LEU A 73 4.77 8.21 0.25
C LEU A 73 4.97 8.22 1.76
N TYR A 74 3.98 7.74 2.47
CA TYR A 74 4.07 7.49 3.91
C TYR A 74 3.60 6.05 4.20
N CYS A 75 3.92 5.57 5.39
CA CYS A 75 3.30 4.38 5.96
C CYS A 75 2.88 4.66 7.39
N ILE A 76 1.87 3.94 7.85
CA ILE A 76 1.43 3.99 9.24
C ILE A 76 2.06 2.81 9.96
N VAL A 77 2.59 3.07 11.14
CA VAL A 77 3.23 2.06 11.98
C VAL A 77 2.55 2.14 13.35
N GLY A 78 2.01 1.02 13.80
CA GLY A 78 1.61 0.85 15.20
C GLY A 78 2.69 0.06 15.92
N VAL A 79 3.16 0.57 17.06
CA VAL A 79 4.14 -0.09 17.92
C VAL A 79 3.53 -0.36 19.30
N GLU A 80 3.93 -1.45 19.94
CA GLU A 80 3.62 -1.70 21.35
C GLU A 80 4.69 -1.12 22.28
N ASN A 81 5.93 -1.04 21.80
CA ASN A 81 7.06 -0.44 22.51
C ASN A 81 7.59 0.75 21.72
N GLU A 82 7.66 1.93 22.34
CA GLU A 82 8.19 3.16 21.74
C GLU A 82 9.65 2.98 21.27
N ASP A 83 10.46 2.15 21.93
CA ASP A 83 11.85 1.87 21.50
C ASP A 83 11.91 1.26 20.07
N ASP A 84 10.83 0.63 19.59
CA ASP A 84 10.78 0.09 18.23
C ASP A 84 10.66 1.21 17.17
N ILE A 85 10.22 2.42 17.53
CA ILE A 85 10.12 3.57 16.60
C ILE A 85 11.52 3.96 16.11
N ASP A 86 12.47 4.16 17.02
CA ASP A 86 13.86 4.50 16.70
C ASP A 86 14.52 3.43 15.82
N ARG A 87 14.22 2.16 16.11
CA ARG A 87 14.71 1.03 15.32
C ARG A 87 14.13 1.04 13.91
N ILE A 88 12.83 1.28 13.77
CA ILE A 88 12.14 1.35 12.48
C ILE A 88 12.67 2.54 11.68
N LYS A 89 12.82 3.71 12.29
CA LYS A 89 13.41 4.91 11.68
C LYS A 89 14.80 4.62 11.13
N SER A 90 15.67 4.02 11.95
CA SER A 90 17.03 3.61 11.53
C SER A 90 17.03 2.65 10.33
N ILE A 91 16.05 1.74 10.25
CA ILE A 91 15.88 0.84 9.10
C ILE A 91 15.47 1.62 7.86
N PHE A 92 14.49 2.53 7.97
CA PHE A 92 14.04 3.36 6.85
C PHE A 92 15.13 4.31 6.36
N GLU A 93 15.92 4.92 7.24
CA GLU A 93 17.07 5.75 6.88
C GLU A 93 18.11 4.95 6.10
N SER A 94 18.45 3.76 6.59
CA SER A 94 19.34 2.82 5.89
C SER A 94 18.81 2.46 4.49
N LEU A 95 17.50 2.19 4.39
CA LEU A 95 16.83 1.92 3.12
C LEU A 95 16.79 3.15 2.21
N GLY A 96 16.75 4.37 2.73
CA GLY A 96 16.79 5.62 1.96
C GLY A 96 18.03 5.70 1.07
N TYR A 97 19.19 5.27 1.59
CA TYR A 97 20.45 5.25 0.82
C TYR A 97 20.45 4.20 -0.29
N THR A 98 19.93 3.00 -0.01
CA THR A 98 19.95 1.87 -0.97
C THR A 98 18.80 1.91 -1.96
N GLY A 99 17.68 2.52 -1.58
CA GLY A 99 16.42 2.60 -2.30
C GLY A 99 15.53 1.36 -2.19
N ILE A 100 14.23 1.56 -2.41
CA ILE A 100 13.19 0.52 -2.42
C ILE A 100 12.68 0.29 -3.85
N GLY A 101 12.65 -0.97 -4.27
CA GLY A 101 12.12 -1.38 -5.57
C GLY A 101 12.88 -0.79 -6.78
N GLY A 102 12.29 -0.93 -7.97
CA GLY A 102 12.80 -0.32 -9.19
C GLY A 102 14.25 -0.68 -9.57
N LYS A 103 14.86 0.16 -10.42
CA LYS A 103 16.26 0.03 -10.85
C LYS A 103 17.17 0.92 -9.99
N ARG A 104 17.46 0.47 -8.77
CA ARG A 104 18.23 1.22 -7.75
C ARG A 104 19.58 1.73 -8.25
N GLY A 105 20.36 0.86 -8.90
CA GLY A 105 21.65 1.23 -9.51
C GLY A 105 21.55 2.18 -10.73
N SER A 106 20.37 2.68 -11.07
CA SER A 106 20.15 3.69 -12.11
C SER A 106 19.46 4.95 -11.56
N GLY A 107 19.49 5.15 -10.24
CA GLY A 107 18.99 6.36 -9.58
C GLY A 107 17.49 6.35 -9.24
N TYR A 108 16.86 5.18 -9.15
CA TYR A 108 15.44 5.06 -8.79
C TYR A 108 15.26 4.47 -7.39
N GLY A 109 14.19 4.87 -6.71
CA GLY A 109 13.74 4.25 -5.45
C GLY A 109 14.44 4.76 -4.18
N GLN A 110 15.44 5.64 -4.30
CA GLN A 110 15.99 6.38 -3.16
C GLN A 110 14.97 7.39 -2.63
N PHE A 111 15.03 7.66 -1.33
CA PHE A 111 14.16 8.58 -0.62
C PHE A 111 14.87 9.12 0.61
N ILE A 112 14.30 10.17 1.20
CA ILE A 112 14.69 10.71 2.50
C ILE A 112 13.54 10.40 3.47
N VAL A 113 13.88 10.04 4.69
CA VAL A 113 12.93 9.89 5.78
C VAL A 113 12.75 11.27 6.40
N GLU A 114 11.53 11.79 6.33
CA GLU A 114 11.14 12.97 7.10
C GLU A 114 10.82 12.56 8.54
N ASP A 115 10.77 13.53 9.45
CA ASP A 115 10.40 13.28 10.84
C ASP A 115 9.01 12.62 10.92
N GLU A 116 8.91 11.64 11.82
CA GLU A 116 7.66 10.96 12.14
C GLU A 116 6.63 11.94 12.71
N PHE A 117 5.37 11.67 12.42
CA PHE A 117 4.23 12.39 12.95
C PHE A 117 3.41 11.44 13.80
N GLU A 118 3.30 11.75 15.09
CA GLU A 118 2.49 10.98 16.04
C GLU A 118 1.01 11.31 15.82
N LEU A 119 0.23 10.28 15.42
CA LEU A 119 -1.19 10.45 15.10
C LEU A 119 -2.07 10.61 16.35
N ASP A 120 -1.54 10.38 17.54
CA ASP A 120 -2.22 10.50 18.83
C ASP A 120 -1.85 11.77 19.61
N GLU A 121 -0.89 12.57 19.13
CA GLU A 121 -0.57 13.88 19.69
C GLU A 121 -1.46 15.00 19.14
N PHE A 122 -2.18 15.68 20.03
CA PHE A 122 -3.07 16.78 19.66
C PHE A 122 -2.40 18.16 19.85
N PRO A 123 -2.64 19.13 18.94
CA PRO A 123 -3.55 19.07 17.80
C PRO A 123 -2.94 18.39 16.57
N LEU A 124 -3.75 17.58 15.87
CA LEU A 124 -3.34 16.93 14.63
C LEU A 124 -3.18 17.94 13.47
N CYS A 125 -2.30 17.63 12.52
CA CYS A 125 -1.96 18.51 11.40
C CYS A 125 -3.03 18.44 10.29
N GLY A 126 -4.09 19.23 10.45
CA GLY A 126 -5.11 19.38 9.42
C GLY A 126 -6.12 18.23 9.34
N ASP A 127 -7.05 18.35 8.39
CA ASP A 127 -8.27 17.53 8.36
C ASP A 127 -8.02 16.06 8.01
N ASP A 128 -6.99 15.76 7.21
CA ASP A 128 -6.68 14.40 6.79
C ASP A 128 -6.11 13.56 7.94
N ASP A 129 -5.20 14.12 8.72
CA ASP A 129 -4.56 13.41 9.84
C ASP A 129 -5.58 13.16 10.95
N ALA A 130 -6.41 14.17 11.24
CA ALA A 130 -7.54 14.04 12.16
C ALA A 130 -8.51 12.94 11.71
N ALA A 131 -8.91 12.94 10.43
CA ALA A 131 -9.78 11.90 9.89
C ALA A 131 -9.14 10.51 9.93
N LEU A 132 -7.85 10.40 9.59
CA LEU A 132 -7.12 9.14 9.61
C LEU A 132 -7.05 8.55 11.03
N TYR A 133 -6.73 9.38 12.03
CA TYR A 133 -6.72 8.97 13.43
C TYR A 133 -8.10 8.43 13.85
N GLN A 134 -9.18 9.14 13.50
CA GLN A 134 -10.53 8.68 13.83
C GLN A 134 -10.87 7.37 13.12
N LEU A 135 -10.55 7.22 11.84
CA LEU A 135 -10.78 5.99 11.06
C LEU A 135 -10.03 4.77 11.63
N LEU A 136 -8.84 4.97 12.19
CA LEU A 136 -8.05 3.91 12.84
C LEU A 136 -8.72 3.40 14.14
N HIS A 137 -9.45 4.27 14.85
CA HIS A 137 -10.10 3.96 16.12
C HIS A 137 -11.61 3.74 16.00
N GLN A 138 -12.18 4.04 14.84
CA GLN A 138 -13.59 3.87 14.57
C GLN A 138 -13.93 2.39 14.50
N ASN A 139 -14.98 2.01 15.21
CA ASN A 139 -15.71 0.79 14.93
C ASN A 139 -16.83 1.10 13.94
N GLY A 140 -17.02 0.23 12.95
CA GLY A 140 -18.06 0.38 11.94
C GLY A 140 -18.60 -0.98 11.49
N PRO A 141 -19.70 -1.00 10.72
CA PRO A 141 -20.24 -2.23 10.14
C PRO A 141 -19.31 -2.80 9.05
N ILE A 142 -18.36 -1.99 8.57
CA ILE A 142 -17.41 -2.34 7.52
C ILE A 142 -16.01 -1.89 7.93
N PHE A 143 -15.03 -2.75 7.66
CA PHE A 143 -13.61 -2.49 7.80
C PHE A 143 -12.96 -2.50 6.43
N MET A 144 -12.24 -1.44 6.08
CA MET A 144 -11.48 -1.31 4.82
C MET A 144 -9.99 -1.56 5.06
N SER A 145 -9.39 -2.50 4.32
CA SER A 145 -7.96 -2.83 4.47
C SER A 145 -7.08 -1.75 3.85
N ILE A 146 -6.06 -1.29 4.56
CA ILE A 146 -4.99 -0.42 4.04
C ILE A 146 -3.67 -1.19 3.79
N SER A 147 -3.65 -2.48 4.10
CA SER A 147 -2.61 -3.43 3.69
C SER A 147 -3.17 -4.51 2.76
N ALA A 148 -2.29 -5.18 1.99
CA ALA A 148 -2.66 -6.41 1.30
C ALA A 148 -2.73 -7.56 2.32
N VAL A 149 -3.83 -8.33 2.29
CA VAL A 149 -4.12 -9.33 3.33
C VAL A 149 -4.27 -10.73 2.73
N THR A 150 -3.60 -11.72 3.30
CA THR A 150 -3.86 -13.13 2.99
C THR A 150 -4.52 -13.75 4.21
N PRO A 151 -5.85 -13.96 4.20
CA PRO A 151 -6.60 -14.48 5.35
C PRO A 151 -6.02 -15.81 5.84
N VAL A 152 -6.04 -16.07 7.14
CA VAL A 152 -5.79 -17.43 7.64
C VAL A 152 -6.91 -18.37 7.19
N THR A 153 -6.66 -19.69 7.26
CA THR A 153 -7.62 -20.70 6.82
C THR A 153 -9.02 -20.50 7.41
N ASP A 154 -9.10 -20.17 8.69
CA ASP A 154 -10.37 -20.00 9.42
C ASP A 154 -11.10 -18.71 9.05
N GLU A 155 -10.40 -17.75 8.41
CA GLU A 155 -10.97 -16.49 7.94
C GLU A 155 -11.48 -16.57 6.49
N ILE A 156 -11.19 -17.65 5.76
CA ILE A 156 -11.57 -17.77 4.34
C ILE A 156 -13.09 -17.68 4.16
N GLY A 157 -13.89 -18.22 5.10
CA GLY A 157 -15.35 -18.14 5.03
C GLY A 157 -15.89 -16.71 5.12
N GLU A 158 -15.14 -15.81 5.76
CA GLU A 158 -15.55 -14.43 6.04
C GLU A 158 -15.50 -13.54 4.80
N ILE A 159 -14.59 -13.85 3.86
CA ILE A 159 -14.42 -13.04 2.65
C ILE A 159 -15.70 -13.03 1.80
N GLY A 160 -16.51 -14.09 1.86
CA GLY A 160 -17.78 -14.19 1.12
C GLY A 160 -18.80 -13.12 1.47
N ASN A 161 -18.68 -12.52 2.65
CA ASN A 161 -19.55 -11.45 3.14
C ASN A 161 -18.99 -10.05 2.85
N GLY A 162 -17.79 -9.95 2.27
CA GLY A 162 -17.11 -8.69 1.97
C GLY A 162 -17.14 -8.30 0.49
N THR A 163 -16.61 -7.11 0.20
CA THR A 163 -16.34 -6.63 -1.17
C THR A 163 -14.85 -6.46 -1.36
N TYR A 164 -14.26 -7.20 -2.29
CA TYR A 164 -12.81 -7.25 -2.41
C TYR A 164 -12.34 -7.45 -3.85
N LYS A 165 -11.03 -7.22 -4.05
CA LYS A 165 -10.31 -7.65 -5.24
C LYS A 165 -9.20 -8.60 -4.83
N LEU A 166 -9.03 -9.67 -5.61
CA LEU A 166 -7.88 -10.56 -5.45
C LEU A 166 -6.71 -10.03 -6.28
N MET A 167 -5.56 -9.87 -5.63
CA MET A 167 -4.30 -9.56 -6.28
C MET A 167 -3.35 -10.76 -6.23
N ARG A 168 -2.75 -11.09 -7.37
CA ARG A 168 -1.70 -12.12 -7.43
C ARG A 168 -0.36 -11.53 -7.00
N ARG A 169 0.26 -12.10 -5.96
CA ARG A 169 1.59 -11.73 -5.46
C ARG A 169 2.62 -12.70 -6.01
N SER A 170 3.38 -12.25 -7.00
CA SER A 170 4.53 -12.96 -7.56
C SER A 170 5.80 -12.12 -7.44
N GLY A 171 6.96 -12.69 -7.74
CA GLY A 171 8.20 -11.93 -7.74
C GLY A 171 9.43 -12.82 -7.81
N PHE A 172 10.58 -12.16 -7.78
CA PHE A 172 11.87 -12.81 -7.61
C PHE A 172 12.37 -12.60 -6.19
N VAL A 173 13.12 -13.57 -5.70
CA VAL A 173 13.80 -13.50 -4.41
C VAL A 173 15.26 -13.19 -4.69
N TYR A 174 15.80 -12.26 -3.92
CA TYR A 174 17.21 -11.91 -3.90
C TYR A 174 17.66 -11.75 -2.45
N SER A 175 18.86 -12.25 -2.14
CA SER A 175 19.64 -11.91 -0.97
C SER A 175 21.11 -12.13 -1.30
N GLU A 176 22.03 -11.57 -0.53
CA GLU A 176 23.47 -11.77 -0.75
C GLU A 176 23.88 -13.24 -0.63
N SER A 177 23.16 -14.02 0.18
CA SER A 177 23.39 -15.46 0.36
C SER A 177 22.73 -16.35 -0.71
N ILE A 178 21.97 -15.77 -1.65
CA ILE A 178 21.34 -16.52 -2.75
C ILE A 178 22.20 -16.36 -3.99
N VAL A 179 22.81 -17.47 -4.45
CA VAL A 179 23.74 -17.51 -5.59
C VAL A 179 23.08 -17.00 -6.88
N GLU A 180 21.84 -17.43 -7.13
CA GLU A 180 21.08 -17.01 -8.32
C GLU A 180 19.66 -16.59 -7.92
N PRO A 181 19.25 -15.34 -8.24
CA PRO A 181 17.87 -14.91 -8.02
C PRO A 181 16.90 -15.85 -8.73
N TYR A 182 15.87 -16.30 -8.02
CA TYR A 182 14.87 -17.22 -8.55
C TYR A 182 13.47 -16.66 -8.40
N LYS A 183 12.55 -17.13 -9.25
CA LYS A 183 11.14 -16.77 -9.18
C LYS A 183 10.47 -17.62 -8.10
N ARG A 184 9.88 -16.96 -7.10
CA ARG A 184 9.12 -17.66 -6.06
C ARG A 184 7.72 -18.04 -6.52
N ASN A 185 7.11 -18.98 -5.80
CA ASN A 185 5.70 -19.33 -5.97
C ASN A 185 4.80 -18.10 -5.79
N SER A 186 3.75 -18.05 -6.61
CA SER A 186 2.73 -17.03 -6.53
C SER A 186 1.67 -17.42 -5.50
N PHE A 187 1.13 -16.44 -4.81
CA PHE A 187 -0.05 -16.61 -3.96
C PHE A 187 -1.01 -15.43 -4.20
N TYR A 188 -2.19 -15.48 -3.59
CA TYR A 188 -3.20 -14.44 -3.71
C TYR A 188 -3.40 -13.71 -2.38
N ALA A 189 -3.70 -12.43 -2.46
CA ALA A 189 -4.07 -11.60 -1.34
C ALA A 189 -5.31 -10.78 -1.71
N LEU A 190 -6.07 -10.38 -0.70
CA LEU A 190 -7.00 -9.26 -0.78
C LEU A 190 -6.18 -8.00 -1.06
N GLN A 191 -6.59 -7.22 -2.05
CA GLN A 191 -5.96 -5.96 -2.40
C GLN A 191 -6.32 -4.88 -1.37
N GLU A 192 -5.42 -3.91 -1.16
CA GLU A 192 -5.71 -2.68 -0.41
C GLU A 192 -7.01 -2.02 -0.92
N GLY A 193 -7.83 -1.51 -0.01
CA GLY A 193 -9.19 -1.01 -0.24
C GLY A 193 -10.27 -2.10 -0.25
N SER A 194 -9.96 -3.36 0.04
CA SER A 194 -10.98 -4.41 0.23
C SER A 194 -11.75 -4.18 1.54
N CYS A 195 -13.05 -4.43 1.53
CA CYS A 195 -13.97 -4.18 2.63
C CYS A 195 -14.54 -5.48 3.19
N MET A 196 -14.47 -5.66 4.51
CA MET A 196 -14.95 -6.84 5.24
C MET A 196 -15.88 -6.43 6.38
N LEU A 197 -16.75 -7.33 6.85
CA LEU A 197 -17.61 -7.08 8.02
C LEU A 197 -16.86 -7.10 9.35
N LYS A 198 -15.63 -7.63 9.36
CA LYS A 198 -14.69 -7.59 10.48
C LYS A 198 -13.27 -7.46 9.96
N ALA A 199 -12.39 -6.87 10.77
CA ALA A 199 -10.96 -6.88 10.50
C ALA A 199 -10.44 -8.32 10.53
N LEU A 200 -9.78 -8.76 9.45
CA LEU A 200 -9.12 -10.06 9.38
C LEU A 200 -7.67 -9.94 9.86
N TRP A 201 -7.20 -10.89 10.64
CA TRP A 201 -5.82 -10.99 11.08
C TRP A 201 -4.85 -11.13 9.91
N GLY A 202 -5.19 -11.97 8.93
CA GLY A 202 -4.26 -12.35 7.88
C GLY A 202 -3.05 -13.11 8.44
N GLN A 203 -1.95 -13.16 7.69
CA GLN A 203 -0.80 -13.98 8.08
C GLN A 203 0.52 -13.48 7.51
N ILE A 204 1.63 -13.87 8.14
CA ILE A 204 2.95 -13.81 7.52
C ILE A 204 3.12 -15.08 6.70
N ILE A 205 3.30 -14.93 5.39
CA ILE A 205 3.51 -16.06 4.48
C ILE A 205 4.99 -16.42 4.48
N GLU A 206 5.31 -17.64 4.89
CA GLU A 206 6.64 -18.23 4.74
C GLU A 206 6.79 -18.88 3.36
N LEU A 207 7.79 -18.44 2.59
CA LEU A 207 8.02 -18.84 1.21
C LEU A 207 9.32 -19.65 1.14
N ASN A 208 9.25 -20.88 1.62
CA ASN A 208 10.39 -21.79 1.59
C ASN A 208 10.73 -22.24 0.17
N HIS A 209 12.02 -22.31 -0.11
CA HIS A 209 12.54 -22.80 -1.38
C HIS A 209 13.96 -23.34 -1.19
N GLU A 210 14.29 -24.44 -1.86
CA GLU A 210 15.58 -25.14 -1.73
C GLU A 210 16.80 -24.26 -2.05
N LYS A 211 16.60 -23.25 -2.91
CA LYS A 211 17.63 -22.27 -3.29
C LYS A 211 17.88 -21.17 -2.24
N SER A 212 17.11 -21.13 -1.16
CA SER A 212 17.25 -20.13 -0.09
C SER A 212 17.89 -20.76 1.14
N PRO A 213 19.00 -20.21 1.66
CA PRO A 213 19.61 -20.70 2.89
C PRO A 213 18.88 -20.20 4.15
N HIS A 214 17.89 -19.33 4.00
CA HIS A 214 17.08 -18.75 5.07
C HIS A 214 15.61 -18.70 4.66
N PRO A 215 14.68 -18.68 5.64
CA PRO A 215 13.26 -18.52 5.36
C PRO A 215 12.96 -17.12 4.82
N ILE A 216 11.98 -17.05 3.92
CA ILE A 216 11.56 -15.80 3.31
C ILE A 216 10.16 -15.48 3.77
N TYR A 217 10.03 -14.36 4.48
CA TYR A 217 8.76 -13.92 5.01
C TYR A 217 8.15 -12.83 4.15
N LYS A 218 6.84 -12.95 3.92
CA LYS A 218 6.06 -11.87 3.35
C LYS A 218 4.92 -11.51 4.28
N ASN A 219 4.98 -10.30 4.82
CA ASN A 219 3.89 -9.75 5.60
C ASN A 219 2.63 -9.60 4.72
N MET A 220 1.55 -10.26 5.13
CA MET A 220 0.20 -10.18 4.58
C MET A 220 -0.83 -10.11 5.73
N THR A 221 -0.44 -9.52 6.87
CA THR A 221 -1.32 -9.26 8.00
C THR A 221 -2.24 -8.08 7.70
N GLY A 222 -3.42 -8.12 8.29
CA GLY A 222 -4.43 -7.09 8.15
C GLY A 222 -4.06 -5.81 8.88
N PHE A 223 -4.27 -4.69 8.19
CA PHE A 223 -4.33 -3.35 8.78
C PHE A 223 -5.58 -2.69 8.22
N TRP A 224 -6.49 -2.27 9.10
CA TRP A 224 -7.87 -1.94 8.74
C TRP A 224 -8.29 -0.59 9.32
N LEU A 225 -9.16 0.09 8.57
CA LEU A 225 -9.88 1.29 9.00
C LEU A 225 -11.35 0.96 9.16
N GLY A 226 -11.98 1.39 10.25
CA GLY A 226 -13.43 1.33 10.40
C GLY A 226 -14.08 2.41 9.54
N VAL A 227 -15.04 2.04 8.70
CA VAL A 227 -15.73 2.99 7.81
C VAL A 227 -17.25 2.85 7.94
N ASN A 228 -17.94 3.97 8.06
CA ASN A 228 -19.40 4.04 8.06
C ASN A 228 -19.86 4.75 6.79
N ILE A 229 -20.58 4.04 5.94
CA ILE A 229 -21.15 4.61 4.71
C ILE A 229 -22.51 5.20 5.07
N ASP A 230 -22.73 6.46 4.72
CA ASP A 230 -24.05 7.08 4.75
C ASP A 230 -24.87 6.50 3.59
N GLU A 231 -25.91 5.73 3.89
CA GLU A 231 -26.79 5.06 2.90
C GLU A 231 -27.80 6.02 2.25
#